data_AF-A0AAX3YL21-F1
#
_entry.id   AF-A0AAX3YL21-F1
#
_cell.length_a   1.000
_cell.length_b   1.000
_cell.length_c   1.000
_cell.angle_alpha   90.00
_cell.angle_beta   90.00
_cell.angle_gamma   90.00
#
_symmetry.space_group_name_H-M   'P 1'
#
loop_
_entity.id
_entity.type
_entity.pdbx_description
1 polymer ?
#
loop_
_entity_poly.entity_id
_entity_poly.type
_entity_poly.pdbx_seq_one_letter_code
_entity_poly.pdbx_strand_id
1 'polypeptide(L)'
;MESLTPCLQKLVPIIQQSTADYVSAPESTNEAIVDGVSQDSSFSPYAEGEAEFSATLLKDEGLIANEADGSVGTYDMARVQGTVDELKPILVAGGAAIPDSLTAEQI
;
A
#
# COMPACT_ATOMS: atom_id res chain seq x y z
N MET A 1 -6.96 9.79 19.33
CA MET A 1 -7.63 9.21 18.14
C MET A 1 -9.15 9.25 18.25
N GLU A 2 -9.76 9.06 19.43
CA GLU A 2 -11.22 9.02 19.59
C GLU A 2 -11.99 10.22 19.02
N SER A 3 -11.41 11.42 19.05
CA SER A 3 -12.04 12.63 18.48
C SER A 3 -12.19 12.60 16.95
N LEU A 4 -11.36 11.81 16.26
CA LEU A 4 -11.39 11.67 14.80
C LEU A 4 -12.22 10.46 14.35
N THR A 5 -12.63 9.58 15.27
CA THR A 5 -13.37 8.35 14.94
C THR A 5 -14.57 8.60 14.02
N PRO A 6 -15.44 9.62 14.25
CA PRO A 6 -16.57 9.86 13.35
C PRO A 6 -16.17 10.30 11.94
N CYS A 7 -15.01 10.96 11.79
CA CYS A 7 -14.46 11.34 10.48
C CYS A 7 -13.88 10.11 9.77
N LEU A 8 -13.11 9.29 10.48
CA LEU A 8 -12.47 8.10 9.91
C LEU A 8 -13.49 7.04 9.48
N GLN A 9 -14.59 6.88 10.22
CA GLN A 9 -15.70 6.01 9.81
C GLN A 9 -16.31 6.38 8.45
N LYS A 10 -16.19 7.65 8.03
CA LYS A 10 -16.62 8.09 6.70
C LYS A 10 -15.49 8.02 5.68
N LEU A 11 -14.28 8.38 6.07
CA LEU A 11 -13.14 8.49 5.16
C LEU A 11 -12.58 7.12 4.76
N VAL A 12 -12.44 6.19 5.70
CA VAL A 12 -11.83 4.87 5.44
C VAL A 12 -12.56 4.12 4.31
N PRO A 13 -13.91 4.01 4.30
CA PRO A 13 -14.61 3.36 3.20
C PRO A 13 -14.37 4.03 1.84
N ILE A 14 -14.20 5.36 1.79
CA ILE A 14 -13.93 6.09 0.55
C ILE A 14 -12.56 5.70 0.00
N ILE A 15 -11.54 5.63 0.86
CA ILE A 15 -10.16 5.24 0.47
C ILE A 15 -10.11 3.78 0.01
N GLN A 16 -10.81 2.89 0.72
CA GLN A 16 -10.87 1.48 0.34
C GLN A 16 -11.56 1.30 -1.02
N GLN A 17 -12.67 2.00 -1.24
CA GLN A 17 -13.37 1.95 -2.52
C GLN A 17 -12.53 2.56 -3.65
N SER A 18 -11.85 3.69 -3.43
CA SER A 18 -10.98 4.27 -4.47
C SER A 18 -9.84 3.32 -4.86
N THR A 19 -9.32 2.54 -3.91
CA THR A 19 -8.29 1.53 -4.18
C THR A 19 -8.86 0.36 -5.00
N ALA A 20 -10.05 -0.12 -4.65
CA ALA A 20 -10.76 -1.15 -5.42
C ALA A 20 -11.03 -0.68 -6.86
N ASP A 21 -11.48 0.57 -7.01
CA ASP A 21 -11.77 1.18 -8.31
C ASP A 21 -10.49 1.28 -9.15
N TYR A 22 -9.37 1.71 -8.56
CA TYR A 22 -8.07 1.77 -9.24
C TYR A 22 -7.63 0.43 -9.81
N VAL A 23 -7.75 -0.67 -9.05
CA VAL A 23 -7.40 -2.02 -9.53
C VAL A 23 -8.27 -2.46 -10.71
N SER A 24 -9.48 -1.94 -10.82
CA SER A 24 -10.42 -2.27 -11.89
C SER A 24 -10.29 -1.40 -13.14
N ALA A 25 -9.93 -0.13 -12.97
CA ALA A 25 -9.86 0.89 -14.02
C ALA A 25 -8.79 1.95 -13.67
N PRO A 26 -7.48 1.63 -13.83
CA PRO A 26 -6.40 2.47 -13.36
C PRO A 26 -6.12 3.68 -14.25
N GLU A 27 -6.65 3.73 -15.47
CA GLU A 27 -6.19 4.59 -16.56
C GLU A 27 -6.19 6.07 -16.18
N SER A 28 -7.34 6.58 -15.72
CA SER A 28 -7.46 8.00 -15.34
C SER A 28 -6.58 8.38 -14.14
N THR A 29 -6.33 7.44 -13.24
CA THR A 29 -5.46 7.67 -12.08
C THR A 29 -3.98 7.63 -12.50
N ASN A 30 -3.62 6.73 -13.40
CA ASN A 30 -2.28 6.66 -13.98
C ASN A 30 -1.93 7.95 -14.74
N GLU A 31 -2.86 8.47 -15.56
CA GLU A 31 -2.70 9.77 -16.23
C GLU A 31 -2.45 10.90 -15.22
N ALA A 32 -3.23 10.96 -14.14
CA ALA A 32 -3.06 11.96 -13.10
C ALA A 32 -1.72 11.84 -12.35
N ILE A 33 -1.24 10.61 -12.10
CA ILE A 33 0.07 10.36 -11.48
C ILE A 33 1.20 10.82 -12.41
N VAL A 34 1.14 10.46 -13.69
CA VAL A 34 2.15 10.85 -14.69
C VAL A 34 2.19 12.36 -14.86
N ASP A 35 1.02 13.01 -14.96
CA ASP A 35 0.92 14.47 -15.03
C ASP A 35 1.55 15.13 -13.78
N GLY A 36 1.17 14.67 -12.59
CA GLY A 36 1.71 15.19 -11.33
C GLY A 36 3.23 15.03 -11.20
N VAL A 37 3.77 13.87 -11.57
CA VAL A 37 5.23 13.63 -11.58
C VAL A 37 5.93 14.52 -12.61
N SER A 38 5.34 14.71 -13.79
CA SER A 38 5.94 15.52 -14.85
C SER A 38 6.08 17.01 -14.48
N GLN A 39 5.23 17.50 -13.56
CA GLN A 39 5.20 18.89 -13.14
C GLN A 39 6.28 19.24 -12.10
N ASP A 40 6.87 18.25 -11.43
CA ASP A 40 7.87 18.47 -10.39
C ASP A 40 9.17 17.72 -10.71
N SER A 41 10.19 18.50 -11.08
CA SER A 41 11.54 18.02 -11.42
C SER A 41 12.30 17.34 -10.27
N SER A 42 11.78 17.40 -9.04
CA SER A 42 12.35 16.67 -7.90
C SER A 42 12.01 15.18 -7.93
N PHE A 43 10.95 14.78 -8.66
CA PHE A 43 10.64 13.38 -8.91
C PHE A 43 11.48 12.82 -10.05
N SER A 44 11.70 11.51 -10.00
CA SER A 44 12.20 10.80 -11.19
C SER A 44 11.10 10.75 -12.25
N PRO A 45 11.43 10.87 -13.55
CA PRO A 45 10.45 10.70 -14.61
C PRO A 45 9.70 9.37 -14.44
N TYR A 46 8.39 9.42 -14.62
CA TYR A 46 7.50 8.26 -14.54
C TYR A 46 6.58 8.28 -15.76
N ALA A 47 6.76 7.32 -16.65
CA ALA A 47 6.06 7.27 -17.94
C ALA A 47 4.71 6.53 -17.84
N GLU A 48 3.80 6.82 -18.77
CA GLU A 48 2.50 6.12 -18.87
C GLU A 48 2.65 4.60 -18.94
N GLY A 49 3.61 4.10 -19.71
CA GLY A 49 3.88 2.67 -19.81
C GLY A 49 4.37 2.04 -18.50
N GLU A 50 5.09 2.80 -17.65
CA GLU A 50 5.48 2.33 -16.32
C GLU A 50 4.26 2.28 -15.38
N ALA A 51 3.37 3.26 -15.49
CA ALA A 51 2.13 3.29 -14.72
C ALA A 51 1.19 2.12 -15.08
N GLU A 52 1.00 1.85 -16.38
CA GLU A 52 0.20 0.72 -16.86
C GLU A 52 0.80 -0.63 -16.45
N PHE A 53 2.11 -0.80 -16.63
CA PHE A 53 2.81 -2.01 -16.22
C PHE A 53 2.70 -2.23 -14.70
N SER A 54 2.94 -1.19 -13.91
CA SER A 54 2.86 -1.26 -12.44
C SER A 54 1.46 -1.63 -11.97
N ALA A 55 0.42 -0.99 -12.49
CA ALA A 55 -0.97 -1.30 -12.13
C ALA A 55 -1.33 -2.76 -12.43
N THR A 56 -0.89 -3.27 -13.59
CA THR A 56 -1.10 -4.67 -13.99
C THR A 56 -0.35 -5.62 -13.05
N LEU A 57 0.94 -5.37 -12.82
CA LEU A 57 1.78 -6.21 -11.97
C LEU A 57 1.26 -6.26 -10.52
N LEU A 58 0.89 -5.12 -9.94
CA LEU A 58 0.38 -5.04 -8.57
C LEU A 58 -0.90 -5.86 -8.39
N LYS A 59 -1.76 -5.87 -9.40
CA LYS A 59 -2.98 -6.69 -9.41
C LYS A 59 -2.67 -8.18 -9.58
N ASP A 60 -1.86 -8.53 -10.58
CA ASP A 60 -1.59 -9.92 -10.95
C ASP A 60 -0.82 -10.67 -9.86
N GLU A 61 0.10 -9.98 -9.17
CA GLU A 61 0.85 -10.52 -8.03
C GLU A 61 0.06 -10.45 -6.71
N GLY A 62 -1.18 -9.95 -6.73
CA GLY A 62 -2.02 -9.83 -5.53
C GLY A 62 -1.51 -8.83 -4.49
N LEU A 63 -0.65 -7.88 -4.90
CA LEU A 63 -0.10 -6.84 -4.04
C LEU A 63 -1.12 -5.73 -3.74
N ILE A 64 -2.10 -5.54 -4.63
CA ILE A 64 -3.34 -4.81 -4.33
C ILE A 64 -4.51 -5.75 -4.61
N ALA A 65 -5.04 -6.35 -3.56
CA ALA A 65 -6.11 -7.33 -3.62
C ALA A 65 -7.13 -7.12 -2.48
N ASN A 66 -8.29 -7.75 -2.64
CA ASN A 66 -9.24 -7.89 -1.54
C ASN A 66 -8.69 -8.87 -0.51
N GLU A 67 -8.96 -8.57 0.76
CA GLU A 67 -8.78 -9.48 1.88
C GLU A 67 -9.89 -10.54 1.89
N ALA A 68 -9.75 -11.55 2.76
CA ALA A 68 -10.69 -12.67 2.83
C ALA A 68 -12.14 -12.24 3.16
N ASP A 69 -12.32 -11.11 3.82
CA ASP A 69 -13.62 -10.52 4.16
C ASP A 69 -14.16 -9.55 3.09
N GLY A 70 -13.44 -9.40 1.98
CA GLY A 70 -13.77 -8.49 0.88
C GLY A 70 -13.37 -7.04 1.09
N SER A 71 -12.73 -6.71 2.23
CA SER A 71 -12.17 -5.38 2.44
C SER A 71 -10.89 -5.19 1.61
N VAL A 72 -10.49 -3.93 1.39
CA VAL A 72 -9.20 -3.60 0.77
C VAL A 72 -8.31 -2.93 1.81
N GLY A 73 -7.06 -3.40 1.91
CA GLY A 73 -6.05 -2.76 2.76
C GLY A 73 -6.33 -2.84 4.26
N THR A 74 -6.96 -3.92 4.74
CA THR A 74 -7.02 -4.20 6.18
C THR A 74 -5.80 -5.01 6.63
N TYR A 75 -5.50 -4.97 7.92
CA TYR A 75 -4.38 -5.70 8.48
C TYR A 75 -4.77 -7.16 8.74
N ASP A 76 -4.19 -8.08 7.97
CA ASP A 76 -4.05 -9.47 8.38
C ASP A 76 -2.82 -9.59 9.30
N MET A 77 -3.07 -9.72 10.61
CA MET A 77 -1.99 -9.76 11.60
C MET A 77 -1.07 -10.98 11.46
N ALA A 78 -1.55 -12.09 10.87
CA ALA A 78 -0.70 -13.23 10.58
C ALA A 78 0.25 -12.92 9.42
N ARG A 79 -0.24 -12.24 8.38
CA ARG A 79 0.59 -11.74 7.28
C ARG A 79 1.62 -10.71 7.78
N VAL A 80 1.20 -9.77 8.63
CA VAL A 80 2.11 -8.78 9.24
C VAL A 80 3.19 -9.48 10.08
N GLN A 81 2.82 -10.50 10.85
CA GLN A 81 3.81 -11.27 11.62
C GLN A 81 4.80 -11.99 10.70
N GLY A 82 4.31 -12.58 9.60
CA GLY A 82 5.18 -13.14 8.55
C GLY A 82 6.19 -12.13 8.02
N THR A 83 5.74 -10.90 7.69
CA THR A 83 6.63 -9.81 7.27
C THR A 83 7.67 -9.47 8.34
N VAL A 84 7.28 -9.40 9.62
CA VAL A 84 8.22 -9.17 10.73
C VAL A 84 9.26 -10.28 10.81
N ASP A 85 8.82 -11.54 10.72
CA ASP A 85 9.70 -12.71 10.83
C ASP A 85 10.67 -12.81 9.66
N GLU A 86 10.24 -12.45 8.44
CA GLU A 86 11.06 -12.47 7.23
C GLU A 86 12.05 -11.28 7.17
N LEU A 87 11.58 -10.06 7.44
CA LEU A 87 12.39 -8.85 7.23
C LEU A 87 13.29 -8.52 8.43
N LYS A 88 12.87 -8.79 9.66
CA LYS A 88 13.69 -8.50 10.87
C LYS A 88 15.10 -9.06 10.77
N PRO A 89 15.34 -10.35 10.47
CA PRO A 89 16.70 -10.88 10.40
C PRO A 89 17.55 -10.21 9.30
N ILE A 90 16.93 -9.88 8.15
CA ILE A 90 17.61 -9.21 7.03
C ILE A 90 18.03 -7.80 7.45
N LEU A 91 17.12 -7.04 8.04
CA LEU A 91 17.36 -5.66 8.46
C LEU A 91 18.38 -5.59 9.61
N VAL A 92 18.31 -6.51 10.58
CA VAL A 92 19.30 -6.62 11.67
C VAL A 92 20.68 -6.97 11.12
N ALA A 93 20.76 -7.91 10.15
CA ALA A 93 22.02 -8.21 9.47
C ALA A 93 22.57 -6.99 8.70
N GLY A 94 21.70 -6.13 8.19
CA GLY A 94 22.03 -4.84 7.58
C GLY A 94 22.38 -3.72 8.57
N GLY A 95 22.31 -3.97 9.88
CA GLY A 95 22.68 -3.02 10.94
C GLY A 95 21.51 -2.23 11.55
N ALA A 96 20.27 -2.55 11.22
CA ALA A 96 19.11 -1.93 11.86
C ALA A 96 18.97 -2.38 13.32
N ALA A 97 18.71 -1.44 14.23
CA ALA A 97 18.48 -1.72 15.64
C ALA A 97 17.00 -2.07 15.90
N ILE A 98 16.58 -3.28 15.51
CA ILE A 98 15.22 -3.78 15.70
C ILE A 98 15.16 -4.64 16.97
N PRO A 99 14.24 -4.37 17.92
CA PRO A 99 14.07 -5.21 19.11
C PRO A 99 13.68 -6.65 18.74
N ASP A 100 14.29 -7.64 19.41
CA ASP A 100 13.93 -9.04 19.23
C ASP A 100 12.45 -9.30 19.54
N SER A 101 11.91 -8.55 20.51
CA SER A 101 10.52 -8.62 20.97
C SER A 101 9.50 -7.97 20.03
N LEU A 102 9.91 -7.38 18.89
CA LEU A 102 8.99 -6.77 17.95
C LEU A 102 8.02 -7.83 17.40
N THR A 103 6.72 -7.58 17.56
CA THR A 103 5.62 -8.39 17.01
C THR A 103 4.75 -7.57 16.07
N ALA A 104 3.87 -8.25 15.35
CA ALA A 104 2.93 -7.63 14.42
C ALA A 104 2.06 -6.55 15.07
N GLU A 105 1.62 -6.73 16.32
CA GLU A 105 0.75 -5.78 17.03
C GLU A 105 1.41 -4.42 17.34
N GLN A 106 2.72 -4.33 17.12
CA GLN A 106 3.51 -3.12 17.35
C GLN A 106 3.86 -2.37 16.06
N ILE A 107 3.40 -2.89 14.90
CA ILE A 107 3.42 -2.25 13.59
C ILE A 107 2.11 -1.47 13.41
#